data_AF-A0A0G3XEB2-F1
#
_entry.id   AF-A0A0G3XEB2-F1
#
_cell.length_a   1.000
_cell.length_b   1.000
_cell.length_c   1.000
_cell.angle_alpha   90.00
_cell.angle_beta   90.00
_cell.angle_gamma   90.00
#
_symmetry.space_group_name_H-M   'P 1'
#
loop_
_entity.id
_entity.type
_entity.pdbx_description
1 polymer ?
#
loop_
_entity_poly.entity_id
_entity_poly.type
_entity_poly.pdbx_seq_one_letter_code
_entity_poly.pdbx_strand_id
1 'polypeptide(L)' 'MKFTVEDLIRLLMMVGPIIAQTKEFIERFELLISAQGPEDQAKLREAREVLIVENDAGHDRLQAMLAEAADTGGE' A
#
# COMPACT_ATOMS: atom_id res chain seq x y z
N MET A 1 14.36 -11.44 1.73
CA MET A 1 12.96 -11.56 1.25
C MET A 1 12.59 -10.19 0.72
N LYS A 2 12.24 -10.06 -0.56
CA LYS A 2 11.80 -8.78 -1.15
C LYS A 2 10.28 -8.77 -1.09
N PHE A 3 9.70 -7.80 -0.40
CA PHE A 3 8.24 -7.61 -0.41
C PHE A 3 7.82 -7.16 -1.80
N THR A 4 6.76 -7.76 -2.34
CA THR A 4 6.14 -7.29 -3.58
C THR A 4 5.25 -6.08 -3.30
N VAL A 5 4.83 -5.37 -4.35
CA VAL A 5 3.82 -4.29 -4.23
C VAL A 5 2.52 -4.86 -3.64
N GLU A 6 2.12 -6.06 -4.06
CA GLU A 6 0.95 -6.78 -3.53
C GLU A 6 1.05 -7.02 -2.02
N ASP A 7 2.20 -7.51 -1.53
CA ASP A 7 2.42 -7.74 -0.09
C ASP A 7 2.27 -6.44 0.72
N LEU A 8 2.76 -5.34 0.17
CA LEU A 8 2.74 -4.03 0.82
C LEU A 8 1.34 -3.40 0.82
N ILE A 9 0.53 -3.62 -0.21
CA ILE A 9 -0.87 -3.19 -0.21
C ILE A 9 -1.70 -4.04 0.77
N ARG A 10 -1.44 -5.35 0.87
CA ARG A 10 -2.06 -6.21 1.90
C ARG A 10 -1.72 -5.75 3.31
N LEU A 11 -0.49 -5.32 3.54
CA LEU A 11 -0.08 -4.73 4.81
C LEU A 11 -0.94 -3.51 5.16
N LEU A 12 -1.19 -2.61 4.20
CA LEU A 12 -2.04 -1.43 4.42
C LEU A 12 -3.46 -1.83 4.85
N MET A 13 -4.08 -2.81 4.18
CA MET A 13 -5.44 -3.28 4.54
C MET A 13 -5.53 -3.87 5.96
N MET A 14 -4.46 -4.49 6.47
CA MET A 14 -4.46 -5.05 7.83
C MET A 14 -4.36 -3.99 8.93
N VAL A 15 -3.74 -2.85 8.60
CA VAL A 15 -3.30 -1.85 9.58
C VAL A 15 -4.38 -0.77 9.78
N GLY A 16 -5.27 -0.58 8.80
CA GLY A 16 -6.42 0.33 8.89
C GLY A 16 -6.03 1.82 8.92
N PRO A 17 -6.99 2.74 8.76
CA PRO A 17 -6.73 4.17 8.57
C PRO A 17 -6.05 4.85 9.74
N ILE A 18 -6.36 4.46 10.98
CA ILE A 18 -5.82 5.10 12.18
C ILE A 18 -4.32 4.83 12.30
N ILE A 19 -3.90 3.57 12.16
CA ILE A 19 -2.49 3.22 12.31
C ILE A 19 -1.69 3.68 11.09
N ALA A 20 -2.27 3.66 9.89
CA ALA A 20 -1.64 4.14 8.66
C ALA A 20 -1.23 5.63 8.70
N GLN A 21 -1.87 6.43 9.57
CA GLN A 21 -1.56 7.85 9.79
C GLN A 21 -0.49 8.08 10.87
N THR A 22 -0.14 7.05 11.64
CA THR A 22 0.84 7.23 12.71
C THR A 22 2.23 7.48 12.13
N LYS A 23 2.97 8.40 12.76
CA LYS A 23 4.35 8.72 12.37
C LYS A 23 5.23 7.46 12.29
N GLU A 24 5.13 6.59 13.29
CA GLU A 24 5.87 5.32 13.36
C GLU A 24 5.58 4.42 12.15
N PHE A 25 4.31 4.30 11.73
CA PHE A 25 3.96 3.52 10.56
C PHE A 25 4.48 4.15 9.28
N ILE A 26 4.34 5.47 9.10
CA ILE A 26 4.82 6.18 7.91
C ILE A 26 6.33 5.97 7.74
N GLU A 27 7.11 6.16 8.81
CA GLU A 27 8.58 5.98 8.76
C GLU A 27 8.97 4.55 8.37
N ARG A 28 8.32 3.55 8.96
CA ARG A 28 8.57 2.13 8.64
C ARG A 28 8.11 1.77 7.23
N PHE A 29 6.96 2.29 6.80
CA PHE A 29 6.41 2.04 5.48
C PHE A 29 7.29 2.67 4.39
N GLU A 30 7.74 3.91 4.56
CA GLU A 30 8.69 4.56 3.63
C GLU A 30 10.01 3.79 3.54
N LEU A 31 10.51 3.26 4.67
CA LEU A 31 11.69 2.39 4.67
C LEU A 31 11.45 1.10 3.88
N LEU A 32 10.28 0.47 4.05
CA LEU A 32 9.90 -0.75 3.33
C LEU A 32 9.78 -0.54 1.82
N ILE A 33 9.17 0.57 1.39
CA ILE A 33 8.98 0.84 -0.04
C ILE A 33 10.23 1.38 -0.73
N SER A 34 11.25 1.84 0.02
CA SER A 34 12.50 2.37 -0.54
C SER A 34 13.27 1.36 -1.43
N ALA A 35 13.00 0.07 -1.25
CA ALA A 35 13.57 -1.01 -2.06
C ALA A 35 12.82 -1.26 -3.39
N GLN A 36 11.72 -0.55 -3.64
CA GLN A 36 10.92 -0.66 -4.86
C GLN A 36 11.33 0.40 -5.91
N GLY A 37 10.87 0.21 -7.15
CA GLY A 37 11.05 1.20 -8.21
C GLY A 37 10.31 2.52 -7.89
N PRO A 38 10.70 3.65 -8.50
CA PRO A 38 10.05 4.95 -8.26
C PRO A 38 8.53 4.94 -8.53
N GLU A 39 8.09 4.19 -9.54
CA GLU A 39 6.68 4.02 -9.89
C GLU A 39 5.91 3.27 -8.80
N ASP A 40 6.44 2.13 -8.35
CA ASP A 40 5.87 1.35 -7.25
C ASP A 40 5.80 2.14 -5.95
N GLN A 41 6.84 2.93 -5.65
CA GLN A 41 6.85 3.81 -4.48
C GLN A 41 5.73 4.84 -4.55
N ALA A 42 5.47 5.43 -5.72
CA ALA A 42 4.36 6.35 -5.90
C ALA A 42 3.01 5.65 -5.70
N LYS A 43 2.82 4.48 -6.32
CA LYS A 43 1.60 3.66 -6.16
C LYS A 43 1.33 3.28 -4.71
N LEU A 44 2.38 2.94 -3.95
CA LEU A 44 2.26 2.55 -2.54
C LEU A 44 1.97 3.74 -1.61
N ARG A 45 2.48 4.94 -1.92
CA ARG A 45 2.12 6.17 -1.21
C ARG A 45 0.67 6.53 -1.48
N GLU A 46 0.23 6.46 -2.73
CA GLU A 46 -1.17 6.66 -3.11
C GLU A 46 -2.09 5.66 -2.40
N ALA A 47 -1.73 4.38 -2.36
CA ALA A 47 -2.50 3.37 -1.62
C ALA A 47 -2.66 3.72 -0.13
N ARG A 48 -1.60 4.22 0.52
CA ARG A 48 -1.68 4.68 1.92
C ARG A 48 -2.62 5.89 2.05
N GLU A 49 -2.58 6.84 1.12
CA GLU A 49 -3.48 8.01 1.14
C GLU A 49 -4.94 7.61 0.93
N VAL A 50 -5.22 6.69 0.00
CA VAL A 50 -6.57 6.14 -0.24
C VAL A 50 -7.13 5.48 1.02
N LEU A 51 -6.31 4.70 1.74
CA LEU A 51 -6.71 4.10 3.01
C LEU A 51 -7.15 5.15 4.05
N ILE A 52 -6.49 6.30 4.08
CA ILE A 52 -6.71 7.35 5.09
C ILE A 52 -8.01 8.12 4.84
N VAL A 53 -8.31 8.42 3.58
CA VAL A 53 -9.42 9.31 3.21
C VAL A 53 -10.77 8.60 3.26
N GLU A 54 -10.80 7.29 3.02
CA GLU A 54 -12.05 6.58 2.80
C GLU A 54 -12.14 5.33 3.70
N ASN A 55 -12.73 5.46 4.89
CA ASN A 55 -12.85 4.38 5.88
C ASN A 55 -13.30 3.03 5.28
N ASP A 56 -14.44 3.00 4.58
CA ASP A 56 -14.93 1.79 3.88
C ASP A 56 -14.65 1.82 2.37
N ALA A 57 -14.86 2.96 1.70
CA ALA A 57 -14.61 3.08 0.26
C ALA A 57 -13.11 2.98 -0.13
N GLY A 58 -12.22 3.23 0.83
CA GLY A 58 -10.77 3.09 0.66
C GLY A 58 -10.34 1.65 0.71
N HIS A 59 -11.04 0.80 1.49
CA HIS A 59 -10.84 -0.65 1.41
C HIS A 59 -11.25 -1.21 0.04
N ASP A 60 -12.35 -0.74 -0.54
CA ASP A 60 -12.78 -1.17 -1.88
C ASP A 60 -11.78 -0.75 -2.97
N ARG A 61 -11.25 0.48 -2.90
CA ARG A 61 -10.19 0.93 -3.82
C ARG A 61 -8.87 0.19 -3.62
N LEU A 62 -8.48 -0.12 -2.37
CA LEU A 62 -7.30 -0.94 -2.10
C LEU A 62 -7.45 -2.34 -2.71
N GLN A 63 -8.65 -2.93 -2.68
CA GLN A 63 -8.91 -4.20 -3.37
C GLN A 63 -8.76 -4.08 -4.89
N ALA A 64 -9.21 -2.98 -5.49
CA ALA A 64 -8.99 -2.74 -6.93
C ALA A 64 -7.50 -2.60 -7.26
N MET A 65 -6.74 -1.85 -6.45
CA MET A 65 -5.28 -1.70 -6.63
C MET A 65 -4.53 -3.02 -6.47
N LEU A 66 -5.00 -3.91 -5.58
CA LEU A 66 -4.48 -5.29 -5.43
C LEU A 66 -4.72 -6.12 -6.69
N ALA A 67 -5.92 -6.06 -7.25
CA ALA A 67 -6.26 -6.81 -8.46
C ALA A 67 -5.36 -6.39 -9.64
N GLU A 68 -5.12 -5.09 -9.81
CA GLU A 68 -4.21 -4.57 -10.85
C GLU A 68 -2.74 -4.98 -10.63
N ALA A 69 -2.29 -4.99 -9.37
CA ALA A 69 -0.92 -5.39 -9.03
C ALA A 69 -0.70 -6.90 -9.26
N ALA A 70 -1.72 -7.72 -9.04
CA ALA A 70 -1.68 -9.14 -9.32
C ALA A 70 -1.62 -9.45 -10.83
N ASP A 71 -2.34 -8.67 -11.65
CA ASP A 71 -2.34 -8.84 -13.12
C ASP A 71 -1.01 -8.44 -13.78
N THR A 72 -0.25 -7.53 -13.16
CA THR A 72 1.05 -7.06 -13.67
C THR A 72 2.26 -7.85 -13.15
N GLY A 73 2.06 -8.76 -12.18
CA GLY A 73 3.09 -9.66 -11.63
C GLY A 73 3.09 -11.08 -12.21
N GLY A 74 2.27 -11.36 -13.24
CA GLY A 74 2.04 -12.67 -13.83
C GLY A 74 2.87 -13.06 -15.06
N GLU A 75 3.88 -12.26 -15.45
CA GLU A 75 4.79 -12.55 -16.57
C GLU A 75 6.26 -12.75 -16.13
#